data_AF-A0A9J6GCV2-F1
#
_entry.id   AF-A0A9J6GCV2-F1
#
_cell.length_a   1.000
_cell.length_b   1.000
_cell.length_c   1.000
_cell.angle_alpha   90.00
_cell.angle_beta   90.00
_cell.angle_gamma   90.00
#
_symmetry.space_group_name_H-M   'P 1'
#
loop_
_entity.id
_entity.type
_entity.pdbx_description
1 polymer ?
#
loop_
_entity_poly.entity_id
_entity_poly.type
_entity_poly.pdbx_seq_one_letter_code
_entity_poly.pdbx_strand_id
1 'polypeptide(L)'
;MESSHTDPTDFEVQRVSLAFQLFSDKVIKGLKLYREGVEETTIRDLIQVMTSRFTAEALRPNSSSVDKLHYFLSFLSAWEKHTNGKDGFLSQSTATGLRVTLSSVLSLLEYLAQHVGFKYVMTSRLSQDPAEHLFGIVRQSSGCNSHPTPQQFVVTVNCLAFKNLAHSVSKRNCEPGVLSSLLDADACQKRAPSGKQELVDKLLDQGNIDAADTALLRKLPDHSQEASSDSRLIFYIAGYVARKSIWQTGCESCLNLVLMTKEEAGNLSLAEFTRMKDNGGLLYPSALLYQFVADLENAFTTCFSLRELHSDSILDIVEVVKAKRELQLGCPDHCRNVVEELTAFYLTTRLHFFTKSINSSNTRKRQASKYLKLSRTT
;
A
#
# COMPACT_ATOMS: atom_id res chain seq x y z
N MET A 1 -9.33 12.15 -6.66
CA MET A 1 -8.08 12.07 -7.42
C MET A 1 -7.44 13.43 -7.32
N GLU A 2 -6.12 13.48 -7.17
CA GLU A 2 -5.39 14.75 -7.31
C GLU A 2 -5.36 15.13 -8.80
N SER A 3 -5.21 16.42 -9.12
CA SER A 3 -5.18 16.88 -10.52
C SER A 3 -4.05 16.23 -11.33
N SER A 4 -2.98 15.78 -10.66
CA SER A 4 -1.85 15.07 -11.27
C SER A 4 -2.22 13.71 -11.89
N HIS A 5 -3.37 13.11 -11.54
CA HIS A 5 -3.85 11.86 -12.16
C HIS A 5 -4.61 12.10 -13.47
N THR A 6 -5.20 13.28 -13.67
CA THR A 6 -6.01 13.62 -14.86
C THR A 6 -5.25 14.55 -15.81
N ASP A 7 -4.52 15.50 -15.25
CA ASP A 7 -3.80 16.55 -15.95
C ASP A 7 -2.34 16.60 -15.43
N PRO A 8 -1.54 15.56 -15.73
CA PRO A 8 -0.15 15.49 -15.29
C PRO A 8 0.69 16.57 -15.96
N THR A 9 1.60 17.19 -15.19
CA THR A 9 2.66 18.04 -15.75
C THR A 9 3.69 17.21 -16.52
N ASP A 10 4.52 17.84 -17.36
CA ASP A 10 5.55 17.16 -18.16
C ASP A 10 6.48 16.25 -17.32
N PHE A 11 6.80 16.65 -16.09
CA PHE A 11 7.60 15.84 -15.15
C PHE A 11 6.81 14.67 -14.55
N GLU A 12 5.50 14.80 -14.42
CA GLU A 12 4.62 13.79 -13.85
C GLU A 12 4.20 12.73 -14.87
N VAL A 13 4.21 13.05 -16.17
CA VAL A 13 3.93 12.09 -17.26
C VAL A 13 4.89 10.89 -17.21
N GLN A 14 6.13 11.10 -16.75
CA GLN A 14 7.12 10.02 -16.59
C GLN A 14 6.88 9.14 -15.35
N ARG A 15 5.97 9.52 -14.45
CA ARG A 15 5.70 8.80 -13.21
C ARG A 15 4.66 7.71 -13.46
N VAL A 16 5.15 6.53 -13.84
CA VAL A 16 4.36 5.31 -14.06
C VAL A 16 3.42 4.98 -12.88
N SER A 17 3.80 5.34 -11.65
CA SER A 17 2.97 5.12 -10.46
C SER A 17 1.62 5.84 -10.50
N LEU A 18 1.52 7.02 -11.13
CA LEU A 18 0.26 7.75 -11.26
C LEU A 18 -0.71 6.98 -12.17
N ALA A 19 -0.22 6.45 -13.30
CA ALA A 19 -1.01 5.63 -14.21
C ALA A 19 -1.47 4.32 -13.54
N PHE A 20 -0.58 3.65 -12.80
CA PHE A 20 -0.94 2.42 -12.07
C PHE A 20 -1.98 2.68 -10.97
N GLN A 21 -1.91 3.83 -10.30
CA GLN A 21 -2.93 4.24 -9.33
C GLN A 21 -4.27 4.54 -9.99
N LEU A 22 -4.27 5.19 -11.16
CA LEU A 22 -5.47 5.49 -11.93
C LEU A 22 -6.22 4.21 -12.34
N PHE A 23 -5.50 3.21 -12.85
CA PHE A 23 -6.06 1.91 -13.25
C PHE A 23 -6.05 0.86 -12.13
N SER A 24 -6.12 1.29 -10.87
CA SER A 24 -6.09 0.38 -9.73
C SER A 24 -7.47 -0.14 -9.32
N ASP A 25 -7.47 -1.28 -8.62
CA ASP A 25 -8.64 -1.86 -7.95
C ASP A 25 -9.36 -0.86 -7.06
N LYS A 26 -8.62 0.05 -6.43
CA LYS A 26 -9.19 1.06 -5.54
C LYS A 26 -10.07 2.04 -6.30
N VAL A 27 -9.67 2.43 -7.51
CA VAL A 27 -10.42 3.34 -8.36
C VAL A 27 -11.66 2.66 -8.89
N ILE A 28 -11.55 1.41 -9.38
CA ILE A 28 -12.71 0.63 -9.85
C ILE A 28 -13.73 0.44 -8.72
N LYS A 29 -13.27 0.03 -7.53
CA LYS A 29 -14.13 -0.13 -6.35
C LYS A 29 -14.81 1.18 -5.97
N GLY A 30 -14.09 2.29 -6.02
CA GLY A 30 -14.66 3.63 -5.82
C GLY A 30 -15.68 4.01 -6.88
N LEU A 31 -15.41 3.74 -8.15
CA LEU A 31 -16.34 4.01 -9.25
C LEU A 31 -17.62 3.18 -9.12
N LYS A 32 -17.51 1.89 -8.82
CA LYS A 32 -18.67 1.01 -8.57
C LYS A 32 -19.51 1.48 -7.37
N LEU A 33 -18.89 2.08 -6.35
CA LEU A 33 -19.61 2.63 -5.18
C LEU A 33 -20.44 3.86 -5.53
N TYR A 34 -19.95 4.73 -6.41
CA TYR A 34 -20.61 6.01 -6.72
C TYR A 34 -21.42 5.98 -8.03
N ARG A 35 -21.23 4.97 -8.89
CA ARG A 35 -21.90 4.85 -10.18
C ARG A 35 -22.22 3.38 -10.48
N GLU A 36 -23.51 3.09 -10.64
CA GLU A 36 -23.97 1.79 -11.12
C GLU A 36 -23.63 1.62 -12.61
N GLY A 37 -23.22 0.40 -13.00
CA GLY A 37 -22.94 0.06 -14.41
C GLY A 37 -21.54 0.40 -14.93
N VAL A 38 -20.55 0.61 -14.05
CA VAL A 38 -19.16 0.77 -14.50
C VAL A 38 -18.58 -0.58 -14.91
N GLU A 39 -18.36 -0.76 -16.21
CA GLU A 39 -17.65 -1.93 -16.75
C GLU A 39 -16.23 -2.04 -16.18
N GLU A 40 -15.77 -3.28 -15.97
CA GLU A 40 -14.41 -3.52 -15.51
C GLU A 40 -13.40 -3.03 -16.55
N THR A 41 -12.41 -2.27 -16.08
CA THR A 41 -11.46 -1.63 -16.99
C THR A 41 -10.51 -2.68 -17.55
N THR A 42 -10.64 -2.97 -18.85
CA THR A 42 -9.77 -3.87 -19.63
C THR A 42 -8.28 -3.58 -19.45
N ILE A 43 -7.92 -2.32 -19.18
CA ILE A 43 -6.54 -1.86 -18.92
C ILE A 43 -6.00 -2.34 -17.56
N ARG A 44 -6.83 -2.42 -16.52
CA ARG A 44 -6.38 -2.91 -15.20
C ARG A 44 -5.94 -4.36 -15.28
N ASP A 45 -6.75 -5.19 -15.94
CA ASP A 45 -6.45 -6.60 -16.16
C ASP A 45 -5.18 -6.78 -16.98
N LEU A 46 -4.99 -5.96 -18.01
CA LEU A 46 -3.76 -5.93 -18.78
C LEU A 46 -2.54 -5.64 -17.90
N ILE A 47 -2.60 -4.59 -17.07
CA ILE A 47 -1.49 -4.20 -16.19
C ILE A 47 -1.17 -5.36 -15.23
N GLN A 48 -2.18 -5.95 -14.60
CA GLN A 48 -1.98 -7.05 -13.65
C GLN A 48 -1.28 -8.25 -14.33
N VAL A 49 -1.76 -8.66 -15.50
CA VAL A 49 -1.18 -9.79 -16.23
C VAL A 49 0.23 -9.47 -16.72
N MET A 50 0.48 -8.26 -17.22
CA MET A 50 1.78 -7.87 -17.81
C MET A 50 2.83 -7.44 -16.77
N THR A 51 2.46 -7.38 -15.49
CA THR A 51 3.38 -7.02 -14.39
C THR A 51 3.47 -8.08 -13.30
N SER A 52 3.11 -9.33 -13.60
CA SER A 52 3.16 -10.45 -12.65
C SER A 52 4.58 -10.69 -12.09
N ARG A 53 4.75 -10.57 -10.77
CA ARG A 53 6.06 -10.62 -10.09
C ARG A 53 6.36 -11.94 -9.40
N PHE A 54 5.33 -12.71 -9.08
CA PHE A 54 5.43 -13.94 -8.30
C PHE A 54 4.61 -15.07 -8.91
N THR A 55 4.92 -16.30 -8.50
CA THR A 55 4.48 -17.54 -9.15
C THR A 55 2.96 -17.78 -9.14
N ALA A 56 2.25 -17.20 -8.17
CA ALA A 56 0.79 -17.29 -8.08
C ALA A 56 0.08 -16.37 -9.10
N GLU A 57 0.70 -15.25 -9.49
CA GLU A 57 0.19 -14.34 -10.53
C GLU A 57 0.77 -14.61 -11.91
N ALA A 58 1.74 -15.51 -12.03
CA ALA A 58 2.47 -15.75 -13.26
C ALA A 58 1.55 -16.24 -14.38
N LEU A 59 1.88 -15.84 -15.61
CA LEU A 59 1.16 -16.25 -16.81
C LEU A 59 1.37 -17.74 -17.08
N ARG A 60 0.28 -18.48 -17.23
CA ARG A 60 0.28 -19.95 -17.42
C ARG A 60 -0.47 -20.32 -18.69
N PRO A 61 -0.07 -21.39 -19.39
CA PRO A 61 -0.83 -21.90 -20.53
C PRO A 61 -2.26 -22.22 -20.12
N ASN A 62 -3.23 -21.91 -20.98
CA ASN A 62 -4.66 -22.18 -20.78
C ASN A 62 -5.24 -21.60 -19.48
N SER A 63 -4.72 -20.45 -19.03
CA SER A 63 -5.24 -19.75 -17.83
C SER A 63 -6.12 -18.56 -18.20
N SER A 64 -6.98 -18.13 -17.27
CA SER A 64 -7.81 -16.94 -17.44
C SER A 64 -7.00 -15.69 -17.78
N SER A 65 -5.72 -15.64 -17.39
CA SER A 65 -4.82 -14.54 -17.73
C SER A 65 -4.49 -14.50 -19.23
N VAL A 66 -4.41 -15.66 -19.88
CA VAL A 66 -4.23 -15.75 -21.35
C VAL A 66 -5.49 -15.24 -22.06
N ASP A 67 -6.66 -15.64 -21.58
CA ASP A 67 -7.95 -15.17 -22.12
C ASP A 67 -8.09 -13.64 -22.01
N LYS A 68 -7.65 -13.06 -20.88
CA LYS A 68 -7.60 -11.60 -20.69
C LYS A 68 -6.72 -10.90 -21.74
N LEU A 69 -5.58 -11.49 -22.12
CA LEU A 69 -4.72 -10.92 -23.16
C LEU A 69 -5.36 -11.01 -24.56
N HIS A 70 -5.97 -12.14 -24.90
CA HIS A 70 -6.70 -12.29 -26.17
C HIS A 70 -7.91 -11.36 -26.25
N TYR A 71 -8.64 -11.21 -25.14
CA TYR A 71 -9.73 -10.25 -25.02
C TYR A 71 -9.21 -8.81 -25.21
N PHE A 72 -8.11 -8.44 -24.56
CA PHE A 72 -7.52 -7.10 -24.71
C PHE A 72 -7.08 -6.83 -26.16
N LEU A 73 -6.47 -7.80 -26.85
CA LEU A 73 -6.09 -7.67 -28.26
C LEU A 73 -7.30 -7.46 -29.18
N SER A 74 -8.39 -8.18 -28.91
CA SER A 74 -9.66 -8.04 -29.63
C SER A 74 -10.29 -6.67 -29.36
N PHE A 75 -10.30 -6.24 -28.10
CA PHE A 75 -10.74 -4.91 -27.67
C PHE A 75 -9.95 -3.80 -28.36
N LEU A 76 -8.62 -3.91 -28.40
CA LEU A 76 -7.75 -2.92 -29.05
C LEU A 76 -8.05 -2.79 -30.55
N SER A 77 -8.34 -3.91 -31.21
CA SER A 77 -8.71 -3.95 -32.63
C SER A 77 -10.10 -3.37 -32.88
N ALA A 78 -11.05 -3.62 -31.98
CA ALA A 78 -12.39 -3.04 -32.04
C ALA A 78 -12.36 -1.52 -31.78
N TRP A 79 -11.56 -1.08 -30.81
CA TRP A 79 -11.37 0.33 -30.48
C TRP A 79 -10.78 1.11 -31.66
N GLU A 80 -9.74 0.59 -32.31
CA GLU A 80 -9.15 1.19 -33.51
C GLU A 80 -10.14 1.31 -34.67
N LYS A 81 -10.97 0.28 -34.88
CA LYS A 81 -12.05 0.32 -35.89
C LYS A 81 -13.10 1.36 -35.55
N HIS A 82 -13.49 1.47 -34.28
CA HIS A 82 -14.52 2.41 -33.84
C HIS A 82 -14.10 3.87 -34.03
N THR A 83 -12.83 4.19 -33.79
CA THR A 83 -12.29 5.55 -33.95
C THR A 83 -11.81 5.85 -35.37
N ASN A 84 -11.94 4.89 -36.31
CA ASN A 84 -11.32 4.95 -37.64
C ASN A 84 -9.82 5.30 -37.60
N GLY A 85 -9.12 4.90 -36.53
CA GLY A 85 -7.70 5.22 -36.30
C GLY A 85 -7.39 6.72 -36.14
N LYS A 86 -8.39 7.56 -35.89
CA LYS A 86 -8.27 9.02 -35.65
C LYS A 86 -8.72 9.36 -34.22
N ASP A 87 -8.64 10.66 -33.86
CA ASP A 87 -9.00 11.29 -32.58
C ASP A 87 -9.59 10.36 -31.49
N GLY A 88 -8.87 10.24 -30.36
CA GLY A 88 -9.30 9.41 -29.22
C GLY A 88 -8.79 7.97 -29.22
N PHE A 89 -7.84 7.62 -30.12
CA PHE A 89 -7.09 6.37 -30.11
C PHE A 89 -5.62 6.57 -29.72
N LEU A 90 -4.93 5.47 -29.39
CA LEU A 90 -3.50 5.45 -29.17
C LEU A 90 -2.74 5.88 -30.43
N SER A 91 -1.53 6.44 -30.27
CA SER A 91 -0.66 6.68 -31.42
C SER A 91 -0.37 5.36 -32.16
N GLN A 92 -0.14 5.46 -33.47
CA GLN A 92 0.13 4.28 -34.31
C GLN A 92 1.32 3.45 -33.80
N SER A 93 2.38 4.12 -33.34
CA SER A 93 3.55 3.45 -32.74
C SER A 93 3.19 2.71 -31.45
N THR A 94 2.43 3.33 -30.54
CA THR A 94 2.02 2.73 -29.27
C THR A 94 1.08 1.55 -29.49
N ALA A 95 0.09 1.68 -30.38
CA ALA A 95 -0.84 0.61 -30.69
C ALA A 95 -0.14 -0.60 -31.31
N THR A 96 0.78 -0.35 -32.26
CA THR A 96 1.59 -1.39 -32.89
C THR A 96 2.50 -2.07 -31.88
N GLY A 97 3.23 -1.29 -31.08
CA GLY A 97 4.10 -1.81 -30.02
C GLY A 97 3.35 -2.67 -29.02
N LEU A 98 2.14 -2.27 -28.63
CA LEU A 98 1.30 -3.05 -27.72
C LEU A 98 0.86 -4.38 -28.35
N ARG A 99 0.38 -4.38 -29.60
CA ARG A 99 0.00 -5.62 -30.32
C ARG A 99 1.17 -6.60 -30.43
N VAL A 100 2.34 -6.10 -30.83
CA VAL A 100 3.54 -6.92 -30.97
C VAL A 100 3.96 -7.48 -29.62
N THR A 101 3.97 -6.66 -28.57
CA THR A 101 4.35 -7.09 -27.21
C THR A 101 3.46 -8.21 -26.72
N LEU A 102 2.14 -8.03 -26.78
CA LEU A 102 1.18 -9.02 -26.27
C LEU A 102 1.21 -10.32 -27.07
N SER A 103 1.27 -10.21 -28.40
CA SER A 103 1.40 -11.40 -29.28
C SER A 103 2.70 -12.15 -29.02
N SER A 104 3.81 -11.42 -28.84
CA SER A 104 5.13 -12.03 -28.54
C SER A 104 5.15 -12.72 -27.19
N VAL A 105 4.51 -12.15 -26.16
CA VAL A 105 4.41 -12.79 -24.82
C VAL A 105 3.60 -14.08 -24.89
N LEU A 106 2.50 -14.10 -25.66
CA LEU A 106 1.69 -15.30 -25.86
C LEU A 106 2.47 -16.39 -26.61
N SER A 107 3.15 -16.04 -27.71
CA SER A 107 4.01 -16.98 -28.46
C SER A 107 5.17 -17.48 -27.60
N LEU A 108 5.77 -16.62 -26.78
CA LEU A 108 6.85 -17.00 -25.88
C LEU A 108 6.36 -17.98 -24.81
N LEU A 109 5.18 -17.75 -24.23
CA LEU A 109 4.56 -18.67 -23.27
C LEU A 109 4.33 -20.04 -23.90
N GLU A 110 3.77 -20.07 -25.11
CA GLU A 110 3.52 -21.32 -25.84
C GLU A 110 4.81 -22.09 -26.09
N TYR A 111 5.85 -21.41 -26.61
CA TYR A 111 7.14 -22.02 -26.87
C TYR A 111 7.79 -22.57 -25.60
N LEU A 112 7.82 -21.78 -24.53
CA LEU A 112 8.42 -22.18 -23.25
C LEU A 112 7.68 -23.36 -22.61
N ALA A 113 6.36 -23.41 -22.75
CA ALA A 113 5.54 -24.50 -22.22
C ALA A 113 5.70 -25.79 -23.04
N GLN A 114 5.58 -25.71 -24.37
CA GLN A 114 5.56 -26.88 -25.25
C GLN A 114 6.95 -27.46 -25.51
N HIS A 115 7.98 -26.62 -25.68
CA HIS A 115 9.30 -27.07 -26.11
C HIS A 115 10.35 -27.11 -25.00
N VAL A 116 10.20 -26.30 -23.94
CA VAL A 116 11.20 -26.22 -22.85
C VAL A 116 10.69 -26.84 -21.54
N GLY A 117 9.37 -27.00 -21.38
CA GLY A 117 8.75 -27.59 -20.18
C GLY A 117 8.58 -26.61 -19.02
N PHE A 118 8.60 -25.30 -19.27
CA PHE A 118 8.31 -24.30 -18.24
C PHE A 118 6.82 -24.24 -17.93
N LYS A 119 6.48 -24.19 -16.64
CA LYS A 119 5.08 -24.19 -16.17
C LYS A 119 4.39 -22.83 -16.28
N TYR A 120 5.17 -21.74 -16.28
CA TYR A 120 4.68 -20.37 -16.24
C TYR A 120 5.76 -19.37 -16.66
N VAL A 121 5.33 -18.13 -16.95
CA VAL A 121 6.19 -16.98 -17.25
C VAL A 121 5.83 -15.82 -16.31
N MET A 122 6.83 -15.25 -15.63
CA MET A 122 6.67 -14.02 -14.85
C MET A 122 6.87 -12.83 -15.78
N THR A 123 5.77 -12.23 -16.23
CA THR A 123 5.76 -11.16 -17.25
C THR A 123 6.52 -9.91 -16.80
N SER A 124 6.64 -9.63 -15.49
CA SER A 124 7.47 -8.53 -15.00
C SER A 124 8.97 -8.68 -15.31
N ARG A 125 9.43 -9.88 -15.69
CA ARG A 125 10.82 -10.14 -16.08
C ARG A 125 11.09 -9.84 -17.55
N LEU A 126 10.05 -9.52 -18.31
CA LEU A 126 10.14 -9.16 -19.74
C LEU A 126 10.22 -7.65 -19.95
N SER A 127 10.14 -6.83 -18.88
CA SER A 127 10.26 -5.38 -18.97
C SER A 127 11.69 -4.89 -18.78
N GLN A 128 11.94 -3.63 -19.15
CA GLN A 128 13.23 -2.96 -18.99
C GLN A 128 13.45 -2.35 -17.59
N ASP A 129 12.48 -2.46 -16.67
CA ASP A 129 12.57 -1.90 -15.31
C ASP A 129 13.88 -2.26 -14.59
N PRO A 130 14.43 -3.50 -14.67
CA PRO A 130 15.71 -3.80 -14.03
C PRO A 130 16.87 -2.95 -14.55
N ALA A 131 16.86 -2.61 -15.84
CA ALA A 131 17.88 -1.75 -16.44
C ALA A 131 17.68 -0.28 -16.03
N GLU A 132 16.43 0.20 -15.98
CA GLU A 132 16.12 1.54 -15.46
C GLU A 132 16.52 1.68 -13.99
N HIS A 133 16.28 0.64 -13.19
CA HIS A 133 16.70 0.59 -11.79
C HIS A 133 18.23 0.68 -11.66
N LEU A 134 18.98 -0.03 -12.51
CA LEU A 134 20.44 0.09 -12.57
C LEU A 134 20.87 1.54 -12.88
N PHE A 135 20.24 2.19 -13.85
CA PHE A 135 20.53 3.61 -14.14
C PHE A 135 20.22 4.52 -12.94
N GLY A 136 19.15 4.24 -12.20
CA GLY A 136 18.82 4.92 -10.96
C GLY A 136 19.93 4.78 -9.90
N ILE A 137 20.41 3.55 -9.67
CA ILE A 137 21.53 3.28 -8.76
C ILE A 137 22.77 4.07 -9.20
N VAL A 138 23.12 4.05 -10.48
CA VAL A 138 24.32 4.74 -10.98
C VAL A 138 24.22 6.26 -10.80
N ARG A 139 23.05 6.86 -11.04
CA ARG A 139 22.80 8.29 -10.78
C ARG A 139 22.88 8.64 -9.30
N GLN A 140 22.40 7.76 -8.42
CA GLN A 140 22.47 7.97 -6.96
C GLN A 140 23.87 7.75 -6.38
N SER A 141 24.68 6.91 -7.01
CA SER A 141 26.04 6.57 -6.55
C SER A 141 27.01 7.76 -6.57
N SER A 142 26.69 8.81 -7.32
CA SER A 142 27.51 10.03 -7.43
C SER A 142 27.02 11.18 -6.53
N GLY A 143 26.18 10.90 -5.53
CA GLY A 143 25.69 11.87 -4.56
C GLY A 143 24.88 13.00 -5.23
N CYS A 144 25.40 14.22 -5.19
CA CYS A 144 24.75 15.39 -5.81
C CYS A 144 24.87 15.43 -7.34
N ASN A 145 25.67 14.56 -7.96
CA ASN A 145 25.80 14.52 -9.41
C ASN A 145 24.79 13.56 -10.04
N SER A 146 23.64 14.08 -10.47
CA SER A 146 22.58 13.30 -11.14
C SER A 146 22.91 12.90 -12.59
N HIS A 147 24.02 13.41 -13.16
CA HIS A 147 24.47 13.15 -14.53
C HIS A 147 25.93 12.66 -14.55
N PRO A 148 26.17 11.36 -14.28
CA PRO A 148 27.52 10.81 -14.29
C PRO A 148 28.14 10.87 -15.69
N THR A 149 29.45 11.12 -15.77
CA THR A 149 30.21 11.02 -17.01
C THR A 149 30.33 9.55 -17.45
N PRO A 150 30.61 9.25 -18.74
CA PRO A 150 30.83 7.87 -19.19
C PRO A 150 31.89 7.11 -18.36
N GLN A 151 32.95 7.82 -17.91
CA GLN A 151 33.96 7.26 -17.03
C GLN A 151 33.40 6.90 -15.65
N GLN A 152 32.63 7.80 -15.04
CA GLN A 152 31.96 7.55 -13.75
C GLN A 152 30.96 6.42 -13.85
N PHE A 153 30.24 6.31 -14.97
CA PHE A 153 29.32 5.21 -15.23
C PHE A 153 30.06 3.86 -15.24
N VAL A 154 31.14 3.75 -16.02
CA VAL A 154 31.94 2.52 -16.11
C VAL A 154 32.53 2.14 -14.75
N VAL A 155 33.10 3.10 -14.02
CA VAL A 155 33.63 2.85 -12.67
C VAL A 155 32.54 2.34 -11.74
N THR A 156 31.36 2.98 -11.73
CA THR A 156 30.24 2.59 -10.86
C THR A 156 29.74 1.18 -11.18
N VAL A 157 29.55 0.86 -12.47
CA VAL A 157 29.10 -0.47 -12.90
C VAL A 157 30.13 -1.53 -12.54
N ASN A 158 31.43 -1.26 -12.74
CA ASN A 158 32.50 -2.19 -12.35
C ASN A 158 32.53 -2.41 -10.83
N CYS A 159 32.35 -1.35 -10.04
CA CYS A 159 32.25 -1.45 -8.59
C CYS A 159 31.04 -2.28 -8.15
N LEU A 160 29.86 -2.08 -8.78
CA LEU A 160 28.65 -2.86 -8.49
C LEU A 160 28.82 -4.34 -8.86
N ALA A 161 29.43 -4.63 -10.01
CA ALA A 161 29.74 -5.99 -10.42
C ALA A 161 30.71 -6.67 -9.44
N PHE A 162 31.78 -5.98 -9.05
CA PHE A 162 32.75 -6.48 -8.07
C PHE A 162 32.10 -6.67 -6.68
N LYS A 163 31.27 -5.73 -6.22
CA LYS A 163 30.53 -5.83 -4.96
C LYS A 163 29.65 -7.08 -4.94
N ASN A 164 28.88 -7.34 -5.99
CA ASN A 164 28.03 -8.51 -6.08
C ASN A 164 28.83 -9.83 -6.11
N LEU A 165 30.00 -9.84 -6.76
CA LEU A 165 30.90 -10.99 -6.77
C LEU A 165 31.61 -11.20 -5.42
N ALA A 166 32.02 -10.12 -4.74
CA ALA A 166 32.72 -10.14 -3.47
C ALA A 166 31.79 -10.48 -2.27
N HIS A 167 30.48 -10.23 -2.38
CA HIS A 167 29.49 -10.67 -1.39
C HIS A 167 29.23 -12.19 -1.42
N SER A 168 29.85 -12.94 -2.33
CA SER A 168 29.90 -14.41 -2.26
C SER A 168 30.96 -14.86 -1.25
N VAL A 169 30.53 -15.15 -0.02
CA VAL A 169 30.79 -16.35 0.82
C VAL A 169 30.42 -15.98 2.27
N SER A 170 29.18 -16.29 2.68
CA SER A 170 28.67 -16.12 4.06
C SER A 170 29.30 -17.08 5.09
N LYS A 171 30.50 -17.62 4.84
CA LYS A 171 31.19 -18.57 5.74
C LYS A 171 32.72 -18.47 5.68
N ARG A 172 33.31 -17.28 5.80
CA ARG A 172 34.74 -17.19 6.16
C ARG A 172 35.02 -15.99 7.08
N ASN A 173 35.81 -16.25 8.12
CA ASN A 173 36.32 -15.30 9.11
C ASN A 173 37.38 -14.37 8.48
N CYS A 174 36.97 -13.42 7.65
CA CYS A 174 37.85 -12.34 7.20
C CYS A 174 37.29 -11.01 7.71
N GLU A 175 38.14 -10.24 8.40
CA GLU A 175 37.74 -8.94 8.96
C GLU A 175 37.32 -7.95 7.87
N PRO A 176 36.18 -7.25 8.06
CA PRO A 176 35.65 -6.30 7.11
C PRO A 176 36.33 -4.94 7.30
N GLY A 177 37.58 -4.80 6.83
CA GLY A 177 38.39 -3.59 7.12
C GLY A 177 38.34 -2.48 6.07
N VAL A 178 37.93 -2.77 4.82
CA VAL A 178 38.01 -1.77 3.72
C VAL A 178 36.73 -1.74 2.87
N LEU A 179 36.06 -2.89 2.72
CA LEU A 179 34.80 -2.97 1.97
C LEU A 179 33.62 -2.34 2.73
N SER A 180 33.52 -2.55 4.04
CA SER A 180 32.44 -2.01 4.89
C SER A 180 32.34 -0.48 4.79
N SER A 181 33.48 0.22 4.83
CA SER A 181 33.53 1.69 4.74
C SER A 181 33.11 2.26 3.38
N LEU A 182 33.21 1.46 2.30
CA LEU A 182 32.72 1.81 0.97
C LEU A 182 31.25 1.39 0.75
N LEU A 183 30.74 0.49 1.59
CA LEU A 183 29.40 -0.08 1.51
C LEU A 183 28.36 0.68 2.35
N ASP A 184 28.78 1.37 3.40
CA ASP A 184 27.93 2.15 4.30
C ASP A 184 27.83 3.64 3.88
N ALA A 185 27.30 3.91 2.69
CA ALA A 185 26.90 5.28 2.32
C ALA A 185 25.66 5.77 3.09
N ASP A 186 24.91 4.86 3.74
CA ASP A 186 23.67 5.15 4.49
C ASP A 186 23.89 5.39 6.01
N ALA A 187 25.12 5.33 6.52
CA ALA A 187 25.36 5.39 7.97
C ALA A 187 25.24 6.80 8.59
N CYS A 188 25.09 7.86 7.80
CA CYS A 188 25.07 9.25 8.33
C CYS A 188 23.74 9.71 8.96
N GLN A 189 22.74 8.85 9.17
CA GLN A 189 21.45 9.26 9.77
C GLN A 189 20.88 8.39 10.90
N LYS A 190 21.63 7.44 11.48
CA LYS A 190 21.11 6.66 12.62
C LYS A 190 21.62 7.24 13.95
N ARG A 191 20.86 8.17 14.54
CA ARG A 191 20.97 8.44 16.00
C ARG A 191 20.49 7.19 16.73
N ALA A 192 21.24 6.76 17.74
CA ALA A 192 20.87 5.62 18.57
C ALA A 192 19.45 5.81 19.17
N PRO A 193 18.54 4.85 19.04
CA PRO A 193 17.20 4.96 19.61
C PRO A 193 17.27 4.86 21.14
N SER A 194 16.52 5.72 21.82
CA SER A 194 16.26 5.57 23.25
C SER A 194 15.35 4.35 23.47
N GLY A 195 15.48 3.62 24.59
CA GLY A 195 14.70 2.38 24.84
C GLY A 195 13.17 2.52 24.83
N LYS A 196 12.64 3.75 24.89
CA LYS A 196 11.21 4.03 24.66
C LYS A 196 10.82 3.93 23.18
N GLN A 197 11.72 4.31 22.28
CA GLN A 197 11.57 4.17 20.84
C GLN A 197 11.55 2.69 20.45
N GLU A 198 12.41 1.84 21.02
CA GLU A 198 12.41 0.40 20.71
C GLU A 198 11.12 -0.32 21.16
N LEU A 199 10.48 0.11 22.24
CA LEU A 199 9.19 -0.46 22.67
C LEU A 199 8.06 -0.03 21.72
N VAL A 200 8.06 1.24 21.30
CA VAL A 200 7.13 1.78 20.31
C VAL A 200 7.36 1.13 18.95
N ASP A 201 8.61 1.01 18.52
CA ASP A 201 9.02 0.37 17.27
C ASP A 201 8.73 -1.13 17.29
N LYS A 202 8.86 -1.84 18.43
CA LYS A 202 8.41 -3.25 18.55
C LYS A 202 6.89 -3.40 18.45
N LEU A 203 6.12 -2.44 18.95
CA LEU A 203 4.65 -2.41 18.81
C LEU A 203 4.22 -1.98 17.39
N LEU A 204 5.03 -1.13 16.73
CA LEU A 204 4.81 -0.69 15.34
C LEU A 204 5.28 -1.75 14.32
N ASP A 205 6.41 -2.42 14.51
CA ASP A 205 6.98 -3.47 13.63
C ASP A 205 6.16 -4.76 13.65
N GLN A 206 5.34 -4.99 14.68
CA GLN A 206 4.32 -6.03 14.65
C GLN A 206 3.19 -5.72 13.65
N GLY A 207 3.18 -4.55 13.01
CA GLY A 207 2.25 -4.17 11.95
C GLY A 207 2.94 -3.50 10.75
N ASN A 208 2.67 -3.96 9.54
CA ASN A 208 2.89 -3.15 8.34
C ASN A 208 1.82 -2.03 8.28
N ILE A 209 1.93 -1.05 9.17
CA ILE A 209 0.94 0.02 9.41
C ILE A 209 0.81 0.95 8.20
N ASP A 210 1.87 1.06 7.38
CA ASP A 210 1.87 1.85 6.14
C ASP A 210 0.92 1.28 5.07
N ALA A 211 0.64 -0.03 5.09
CA ALA A 211 -0.34 -0.64 4.18
C ALA A 211 -1.80 -0.28 4.53
N ALA A 212 -2.12 -0.05 5.81
CA ALA A 212 -3.44 0.37 6.27
C ALA A 212 -3.71 1.86 5.99
N ASP A 213 -2.66 2.69 6.03
CA ASP A 213 -2.69 4.14 5.77
C ASP A 213 -3.20 4.48 4.36
N THR A 214 -2.78 3.69 3.36
CA THR A 214 -3.21 3.87 1.95
C THR A 214 -4.68 3.51 1.72
N ALA A 215 -5.39 2.95 2.71
CA ALA A 215 -6.81 2.66 2.65
C ALA A 215 -7.67 3.71 3.37
N LEU A 216 -7.12 4.43 4.35
CA LEU A 216 -7.84 5.36 5.23
C LEU A 216 -7.71 6.84 4.83
N LEU A 217 -6.65 7.21 4.08
CA LEU A 217 -6.46 8.58 3.62
C LEU A 217 -7.15 8.88 2.27
N ARG A 218 -8.47 9.09 2.30
CA ARG A 218 -9.14 9.94 1.31
C ARG A 218 -10.02 10.96 2.04
N LYS A 219 -9.66 12.24 1.92
CA LYS A 219 -10.54 13.36 2.31
C LYS A 219 -11.90 13.18 1.63
N LEU A 220 -12.97 13.12 2.41
CA LEU A 220 -14.30 13.49 1.93
C LEU A 220 -14.39 15.04 1.87
N PRO A 221 -15.25 15.60 1.00
CA PRO A 221 -15.37 17.04 0.83
C PRO A 221 -15.76 17.73 2.14
N ASP A 222 -15.26 18.96 2.25
CA ASP A 222 -15.45 19.91 3.33
C ASP A 222 -16.92 20.33 3.43
N HIS A 223 -17.73 19.57 4.17
CA HIS A 223 -19.04 20.01 4.63
C HIS A 223 -19.15 19.77 6.13
N SER A 224 -19.22 20.89 6.83
CA SER A 224 -19.48 21.08 8.25
C SER A 224 -20.70 20.29 8.72
N GLN A 225 -20.50 19.08 9.24
CA GLN A 225 -21.36 18.45 10.22
C GLN A 225 -20.45 17.68 11.19
N GLU A 226 -20.79 17.75 12.47
CA GLU A 226 -20.13 17.21 13.67
C GLU A 226 -19.13 16.06 13.40
N ALA A 227 -17.92 16.16 13.94
CA ALA A 227 -16.79 15.25 13.72
C ALA A 227 -17.06 13.83 14.26
N SER A 228 -17.95 13.09 13.62
CA SER A 228 -18.22 11.68 13.88
C SER A 228 -17.39 10.83 12.92
N SER A 229 -16.60 9.90 13.47
CA SER A 229 -15.81 8.96 12.68
C SER A 229 -16.76 8.01 11.91
N ASP A 230 -16.51 7.81 10.60
CA ASP A 230 -17.36 6.96 9.75
C ASP A 230 -17.45 5.54 10.33
N SER A 231 -18.66 5.10 10.64
CA SER A 231 -18.96 3.81 11.28
C SER A 231 -18.45 2.61 10.46
N ARG A 232 -18.38 2.73 9.13
CA ARG A 232 -17.82 1.70 8.25
C ARG A 232 -16.30 1.58 8.39
N LEU A 233 -15.62 2.70 8.68
CA LEU A 233 -14.18 2.72 8.95
C LEU A 233 -13.87 2.15 10.34
N ILE A 234 -14.70 2.45 11.34
CA ILE A 234 -14.60 1.85 12.68
C ILE A 234 -14.76 0.33 12.57
N PHE A 235 -15.75 -0.15 11.80
CA PHE A 235 -15.94 -1.57 11.54
C PHE A 235 -14.73 -2.22 10.85
N TYR A 236 -14.13 -1.55 9.86
CA TYR A 236 -12.91 -2.03 9.21
C TYR A 236 -11.71 -2.11 10.16
N ILE A 237 -11.49 -1.06 10.97
CA ILE A 237 -10.39 -1.03 11.95
C ILE A 237 -10.61 -2.08 13.04
N ALA A 238 -11.85 -2.30 13.50
CA ALA A 238 -12.15 -3.33 14.49
C ALA A 238 -11.68 -4.73 14.04
N GLY A 239 -11.91 -5.10 12.78
CA GLY A 239 -11.36 -6.34 12.21
C GLY A 239 -9.83 -6.40 12.19
N TYR A 240 -9.17 -5.28 11.94
CA TYR A 240 -7.70 -5.17 11.99
C TYR A 240 -7.15 -5.33 13.42
N VAL A 241 -7.78 -4.68 14.40
CA VAL A 241 -7.42 -4.79 15.82
C VAL A 241 -7.57 -6.23 16.28
N ALA A 242 -8.68 -6.90 15.95
CA ALA A 242 -8.91 -8.32 16.26
C ALA A 242 -7.81 -9.23 15.70
N ARG A 243 -7.43 -9.00 14.44
CA ARG A 243 -6.38 -9.76 13.76
C ARG A 243 -5.02 -9.63 14.44
N LYS A 244 -4.73 -8.49 15.06
CA LYS A 244 -3.42 -8.20 15.66
C LYS A 244 -3.33 -8.61 17.12
N SER A 245 -4.37 -8.34 17.90
CA SER A 245 -4.39 -8.64 19.33
C SER A 245 -4.84 -10.08 19.60
N ILE A 246 -5.99 -10.51 19.07
CA ILE A 246 -6.63 -11.75 19.52
C ILE A 246 -6.13 -12.98 18.76
N TRP A 247 -5.75 -12.83 17.50
CA TRP A 247 -5.23 -13.95 16.71
C TRP A 247 -4.00 -14.61 17.34
N GLN A 248 -3.23 -13.86 18.15
CA GLN A 248 -2.06 -14.39 18.87
C GLN A 248 -2.42 -15.21 20.10
N THR A 249 -3.61 -15.00 20.69
CA THR A 249 -4.05 -15.71 21.91
C THR A 249 -4.46 -17.17 21.65
N GLY A 250 -4.76 -17.53 20.40
CA GLY A 250 -5.14 -18.90 20.01
C GLY A 250 -6.43 -19.44 20.63
N CYS A 251 -7.21 -18.60 21.33
CA CYS A 251 -8.42 -19.01 22.04
C CYS A 251 -9.66 -18.98 21.13
N GLU A 252 -10.18 -20.15 20.77
CA GLU A 252 -11.36 -20.26 19.88
C GLU A 252 -12.62 -19.62 20.45
N SER A 253 -12.86 -19.71 21.77
CA SER A 253 -14.03 -19.07 22.40
C SER A 253 -13.98 -17.55 22.30
N CYS A 254 -12.78 -16.94 22.43
CA CYS A 254 -12.63 -15.50 22.26
C CYS A 254 -12.82 -15.09 20.79
N LEU A 255 -12.26 -15.87 19.84
CA LEU A 255 -12.43 -15.60 18.42
C LEU A 255 -13.91 -15.63 18.00
N ASN A 256 -14.67 -16.63 18.46
CA ASN A 256 -16.10 -16.75 18.15
C ASN A 256 -16.96 -15.65 18.79
N LEU A 257 -16.55 -15.08 19.92
CA LEU A 257 -17.24 -13.94 20.53
C LEU A 257 -16.95 -12.62 19.81
N VAL A 258 -15.75 -12.49 19.27
CA VAL A 258 -15.20 -11.23 18.77
C VAL A 258 -15.31 -11.10 17.24
N LEU A 259 -15.44 -12.21 16.53
CA LEU A 259 -15.57 -12.25 15.07
C LEU A 259 -16.91 -12.86 14.66
N MET A 260 -17.34 -12.51 13.46
CA MET A 260 -18.46 -13.12 12.77
C MET A 260 -18.01 -13.65 11.41
N THR A 261 -18.84 -14.51 10.82
CA THR A 261 -18.62 -15.05 9.48
C THR A 261 -18.90 -13.99 8.41
N LYS A 262 -18.38 -14.22 7.20
CA LYS A 262 -18.60 -13.31 6.07
C LYS A 262 -20.07 -13.31 5.63
N GLU A 263 -20.72 -14.44 5.78
CA GLU A 263 -22.13 -14.68 5.47
C GLU A 263 -23.03 -13.86 6.41
N GLU A 264 -22.75 -13.88 7.72
CA GLU A 264 -23.44 -13.06 8.72
C GLU A 264 -23.24 -11.56 8.47
N ALA A 265 -22.03 -11.17 8.06
CA ALA A 265 -21.74 -9.80 7.67
C ALA A 265 -22.36 -9.40 6.32
N GLY A 266 -22.95 -10.34 5.56
CA GLY A 266 -23.48 -10.16 4.20
C GLY A 266 -24.63 -9.14 4.09
N ASN A 267 -25.37 -8.89 5.17
CA ASN A 267 -26.50 -7.95 5.17
C ASN A 267 -26.23 -6.66 5.96
N LEU A 268 -25.05 -6.52 6.58
CA LEU A 268 -24.71 -5.36 7.40
C LEU A 268 -24.21 -4.20 6.53
N SER A 269 -24.86 -3.04 6.62
CA SER A 269 -24.39 -1.79 5.98
C SER A 269 -23.00 -1.38 6.48
N LEU A 270 -22.70 -1.63 7.75
CA LEU A 270 -21.39 -1.39 8.38
C LEU A 270 -20.25 -2.17 7.69
N ALA A 271 -20.55 -3.38 7.18
CA ALA A 271 -19.58 -4.26 6.56
C ALA A 271 -19.31 -3.93 5.09
N GLU A 272 -20.07 -3.02 4.47
CA GLU A 272 -20.00 -2.69 3.04
C GLU A 272 -18.56 -2.33 2.61
N PHE A 273 -17.90 -1.45 3.35
CA PHE A 273 -16.52 -1.04 3.06
C PHE A 273 -15.53 -2.20 3.21
N THR A 274 -15.66 -3.00 4.27
CA THR A 274 -14.80 -4.17 4.50
C THR A 274 -14.96 -5.18 3.39
N ARG A 275 -16.20 -5.52 2.99
CA ARG A 275 -16.47 -6.44 1.86
C ARG A 275 -15.88 -5.93 0.55
N MET A 276 -15.99 -4.62 0.30
CA MET A 276 -15.39 -4.02 -0.89
C MET A 276 -13.85 -4.16 -0.86
N LYS A 277 -13.20 -4.08 0.29
CA LYS A 277 -11.74 -4.21 0.43
C LYS A 277 -11.24 -5.66 0.58
N ASP A 278 -12.12 -6.59 0.91
CA ASP A 278 -11.78 -7.97 1.20
C ASP A 278 -11.40 -8.75 -0.07
N ASN A 279 -10.18 -9.29 -0.06
CA ASN A 279 -9.67 -10.20 -1.09
C ASN A 279 -9.63 -11.66 -0.60
N GLY A 280 -10.40 -12.00 0.44
CA GLY A 280 -10.52 -13.36 1.00
C GLY A 280 -9.75 -13.58 2.31
N GLY A 281 -9.32 -12.51 2.98
CA GLY A 281 -8.47 -12.62 4.17
C GLY A 281 -8.68 -11.53 5.21
N LEU A 282 -9.73 -10.72 5.07
CA LEU A 282 -10.15 -9.76 6.10
C LEU A 282 -11.06 -10.45 7.12
N LEU A 283 -10.93 -10.03 8.39
CA LEU A 283 -11.77 -10.49 9.48
C LEU A 283 -12.96 -9.55 9.65
N TYR A 284 -14.13 -10.11 9.93
CA TYR A 284 -15.36 -9.36 10.17
C TYR A 284 -15.63 -9.34 11.69
N PRO A 285 -15.59 -8.15 12.32
CA PRO A 285 -15.83 -8.04 13.76
C PRO A 285 -17.28 -8.37 14.10
N SER A 286 -17.51 -9.00 15.25
CA SER A 286 -18.84 -9.18 15.83
C SER A 286 -19.44 -7.84 16.27
N ALA A 287 -20.74 -7.82 16.55
CA ALA A 287 -21.40 -6.62 17.08
C ALA A 287 -20.77 -6.15 18.41
N LEU A 288 -20.34 -7.09 19.26
CA LEU A 288 -19.67 -6.79 20.53
C LEU A 288 -18.34 -6.07 20.31
N LEU A 289 -17.51 -6.57 19.38
CA LEU A 289 -16.24 -5.94 19.08
C LEU A 289 -16.41 -4.58 18.41
N TYR A 290 -17.34 -4.47 17.46
CA TYR A 290 -17.63 -3.20 16.82
C TYR A 290 -18.03 -2.15 17.86
N GLN A 291 -18.94 -2.48 18.78
CA GLN A 291 -19.35 -1.56 19.83
C GLN A 291 -18.19 -1.18 20.75
N PHE A 292 -17.37 -2.15 21.16
CA PHE A 292 -16.17 -1.93 21.96
C PHE A 292 -15.22 -0.91 21.29
N VAL A 293 -14.90 -1.11 20.02
CA VAL A 293 -14.00 -0.20 19.27
C VAL A 293 -14.64 1.15 19.02
N ALA A 294 -15.96 1.21 18.78
CA ALA A 294 -16.69 2.46 18.66
C ALA A 294 -16.67 3.28 19.97
N ASP A 295 -16.78 2.62 21.12
CA ASP A 295 -16.69 3.28 22.43
C ASP A 295 -15.28 3.85 22.68
N LEU A 296 -14.24 3.13 22.29
CA LEU A 296 -12.85 3.62 22.31
C LEU A 296 -12.65 4.81 21.36
N GLU A 297 -13.20 4.78 20.15
CA GLU A 297 -13.14 5.92 19.22
C GLU A 297 -13.87 7.13 19.78
N ASN A 298 -15.04 6.93 20.37
CA ASN A 298 -15.79 8.00 21.02
C ASN A 298 -15.01 8.60 22.19
N ALA A 299 -14.34 7.78 23.01
CA ALA A 299 -13.45 8.25 24.07
C ALA A 299 -12.26 9.07 23.51
N PHE A 300 -11.62 8.57 22.45
CA PHE A 300 -10.51 9.24 21.77
C PHE A 300 -10.95 10.61 21.22
N THR A 301 -12.06 10.66 20.47
CA THR A 301 -12.61 11.89 19.90
C THR A 301 -13.02 12.88 20.99
N THR A 302 -13.62 12.40 22.08
CA THR A 302 -13.97 13.26 23.24
C THR A 302 -12.71 13.90 23.85
N CYS A 303 -11.64 13.11 24.03
CA CYS A 303 -10.39 13.59 24.62
C CYS A 303 -9.77 14.72 23.78
N PHE A 304 -9.61 14.54 22.47
CA PHE A 304 -8.98 15.52 21.59
C PHE A 304 -9.91 16.64 21.09
N SER A 305 -11.20 16.57 21.42
CA SER A 305 -12.10 17.72 21.31
C SER A 305 -11.91 18.72 22.45
N LEU A 306 -11.39 18.26 23.59
CA LEU A 306 -11.19 19.07 24.81
C LEU A 306 -9.72 19.42 25.09
N ARG A 307 -8.78 18.60 24.62
CA ARG A 307 -7.35 18.71 24.95
C ARG A 307 -6.50 18.77 23.69
N GLU A 308 -5.40 19.53 23.75
CA GLU A 308 -4.37 19.53 22.71
C GLU A 308 -3.42 18.34 22.85
N LEU A 309 -2.82 17.94 21.72
CA LEU A 309 -1.81 16.88 21.68
C LEU A 309 -0.52 17.32 22.40
N HIS A 310 -0.04 16.48 23.31
CA HIS A 310 1.18 16.68 24.10
C HIS A 310 1.86 15.33 24.43
N SER A 311 2.96 15.36 25.19
CA SER A 311 3.77 14.16 25.52
C SER A 311 3.00 13.04 26.20
N ASP A 312 2.01 13.40 27.02
CA ASP A 312 1.31 12.49 27.92
C ASP A 312 -0.14 12.21 27.50
N SER A 313 -0.51 12.58 26.26
CA SER A 313 -1.88 12.43 25.76
C SER A 313 -2.40 11.00 25.79
N ILE A 314 -1.53 9.97 25.81
CA ILE A 314 -1.97 8.59 25.97
C ILE A 314 -2.60 8.34 27.35
N LEU A 315 -2.07 8.97 28.40
CA LEU A 315 -2.58 8.84 29.77
C LEU A 315 -3.96 9.49 29.89
N ASP A 316 -4.13 10.67 29.30
CA ASP A 316 -5.40 11.38 29.23
C ASP A 316 -6.50 10.54 28.60
N ILE A 317 -6.21 9.87 27.48
CA ILE A 317 -7.20 9.02 26.82
C ILE A 317 -7.54 7.81 27.69
N VAL A 318 -6.54 7.21 28.36
CA VAL A 318 -6.76 6.09 29.28
C VAL A 318 -7.64 6.50 30.46
N GLU A 319 -7.49 7.72 30.98
CA GLU A 319 -8.39 8.26 32.02
C GLU A 319 -9.84 8.37 31.52
N VAL A 320 -10.03 8.90 30.30
CA VAL A 320 -11.37 9.01 29.68
C VAL A 320 -11.99 7.62 29.44
N VAL A 321 -11.19 6.64 29.02
CA VAL A 321 -11.64 5.26 28.82
C VAL A 321 -12.02 4.62 30.16
N LYS A 322 -11.22 4.80 31.22
CA LYS A 322 -11.52 4.28 32.57
C LYS A 322 -12.78 4.91 33.20
N ALA A 323 -13.07 6.17 32.86
CA ALA A 323 -14.28 6.85 33.32
C ALA A 323 -15.55 6.34 32.63
N LYS A 324 -15.43 5.74 31.45
CA LYS A 324 -16.53 5.03 30.78
C LYS A 324 -16.59 3.59 31.30
N ARG A 325 -17.82 3.06 31.44
CA ARG A 325 -18.19 1.74 31.99
C ARG A 325 -17.20 0.61 31.69
N GLU A 326 -17.16 -0.41 32.56
CA GLU A 326 -16.42 -1.66 32.32
C GLU A 326 -16.76 -2.26 30.96
N LEU A 327 -15.85 -2.10 30.01
CA LEU A 327 -15.90 -2.78 28.73
C LEU A 327 -15.58 -4.25 28.98
N GLN A 328 -16.51 -5.15 28.68
CA GLN A 328 -16.32 -6.59 28.83
C GLN A 328 -16.24 -7.24 27.44
N LEU A 329 -15.13 -7.91 27.16
CA LEU A 329 -14.93 -8.60 25.89
C LEU A 329 -14.03 -9.82 26.08
N GLY A 330 -14.43 -10.97 25.54
CA GLY A 330 -13.69 -12.23 25.64
C GLY A 330 -14.40 -13.27 26.52
N CYS A 331 -13.84 -14.48 26.59
CA CYS A 331 -14.36 -15.53 27.45
C CYS A 331 -14.02 -15.25 28.94
N PRO A 332 -14.66 -15.94 29.90
CA PRO A 332 -14.44 -15.70 31.33
C PRO A 332 -12.96 -15.74 31.76
N ASP A 333 -12.16 -16.59 31.12
CA ASP A 333 -10.75 -16.78 31.45
C ASP A 333 -9.84 -15.67 30.88
N HIS A 334 -10.23 -15.05 29.76
CA HIS A 334 -9.39 -14.10 29.02
C HIS A 334 -9.98 -12.69 28.93
N CYS A 335 -11.14 -12.43 29.54
CA CYS A 335 -11.88 -11.17 29.39
C CYS A 335 -11.01 -9.94 29.70
N ARG A 336 -10.26 -9.96 30.82
CA ARG A 336 -9.37 -8.85 31.18
C ARG A 336 -8.23 -8.68 30.19
N ASN A 337 -7.55 -9.77 29.82
CA ASN A 337 -6.39 -9.71 28.93
C ASN A 337 -6.79 -9.21 27.53
N VAL A 338 -7.90 -9.72 26.98
CA VAL A 338 -8.41 -9.29 25.67
C VAL A 338 -8.76 -7.81 25.67
N VAL A 339 -9.43 -7.31 26.71
CA VAL A 339 -9.77 -5.89 26.83
C VAL A 339 -8.51 -5.01 26.91
N GLU A 340 -7.53 -5.40 27.73
CA GLU A 340 -6.28 -4.65 27.88
C GLU A 340 -5.47 -4.61 26.58
N GLU A 341 -5.29 -5.75 25.92
CA GLU A 341 -4.56 -5.85 24.64
C GLU A 341 -5.24 -5.05 23.52
N LEU A 342 -6.56 -5.16 23.38
CA LEU A 342 -7.30 -4.42 22.36
C LEU A 342 -7.28 -2.92 22.63
N THR A 343 -7.46 -2.51 23.89
CA THR A 343 -7.44 -1.08 24.27
C THR A 343 -6.08 -0.48 23.99
N ALA A 344 -5.01 -1.13 24.46
CA ALA A 344 -3.64 -0.66 24.23
C ALA A 344 -3.34 -0.56 22.73
N PHE A 345 -3.62 -1.62 21.97
CA PHE A 345 -3.34 -1.64 20.53
C PHE A 345 -4.14 -0.59 19.76
N TYR A 346 -5.45 -0.46 20.05
CA TYR A 346 -6.29 0.52 19.38
C TYR A 346 -5.84 1.95 19.67
N LEU A 347 -5.65 2.31 20.93
CA LEU A 347 -5.29 3.67 21.32
C LEU A 347 -3.92 4.08 20.78
N THR A 348 -2.92 3.20 20.84
CA THR A 348 -1.59 3.46 20.27
C THR A 348 -1.68 3.64 18.76
N THR A 349 -2.41 2.76 18.06
CA THR A 349 -2.61 2.85 16.61
C THR A 349 -3.34 4.14 16.23
N ARG A 350 -4.39 4.50 16.97
CA ARG A 350 -5.19 5.70 16.70
C ARG A 350 -4.40 6.98 16.96
N LEU A 351 -3.61 7.04 18.04
CA LEU A 351 -2.74 8.17 18.35
C LEU A 351 -1.63 8.33 17.29
N HIS A 352 -1.09 7.22 16.77
CA HIS A 352 -0.16 7.24 15.64
C HIS A 352 -0.80 7.85 14.39
N PHE A 353 -2.01 7.42 14.01
CA PHE A 353 -2.71 8.01 12.87
C PHE A 353 -3.05 9.49 13.08
N PHE A 354 -3.42 9.87 14.30
CA PHE A 354 -3.71 11.27 14.64
C PHE A 354 -2.46 12.16 14.55
N THR A 355 -1.35 11.75 15.15
CA THR A 355 -0.05 12.45 15.06
C THR A 355 0.45 12.54 13.62
N LYS A 356 0.37 11.45 12.84
CA LYS A 356 0.72 11.43 11.41
C LYS A 356 -0.14 12.41 10.60
N SER A 357 -1.45 12.48 10.87
CA SER A 357 -2.37 13.42 10.22
C SER A 357 -2.00 14.90 10.49
N ILE A 358 -1.67 15.23 11.75
CA ILE A 358 -1.19 16.56 12.14
C ILE A 358 0.13 16.88 11.44
N ASN A 359 1.08 15.95 11.44
CA ASN A 359 2.40 16.13 10.82
C ASN A 359 2.30 16.31 9.29
N SER A 360 1.44 15.53 8.63
CA SER A 360 1.17 15.68 7.20
C SER A 360 0.56 17.06 6.89
N SER A 361 -0.39 17.51 7.72
CA SER A 361 -1.02 18.83 7.59
C SER A 361 0.01 19.96 7.78
N ASN A 362 0.88 19.85 8.78
CA ASN A 362 1.96 20.82 9.02
C ASN A 362 3.00 20.82 7.89
N THR A 363 3.33 19.64 7.34
CA THR A 363 4.25 19.51 6.19
C THR A 363 3.67 20.19 4.95
N ARG A 364 2.38 19.99 4.67
CA ARG A 364 1.67 20.68 3.58
C ARG A 364 1.66 22.20 3.78
N LYS A 365 1.40 22.69 5.00
CA LYS A 365 1.49 24.13 5.32
C LYS A 365 2.90 24.67 5.05
N ARG A 366 3.94 23.96 5.49
CA ARG A 366 5.35 24.35 5.24
C ARG A 366 5.69 24.37 3.75
N GLN A 367 5.25 23.37 2.99
CA GLN A 367 5.44 23.31 1.54
C GLN A 367 4.71 24.47 0.85
N ALA A 368 3.44 24.72 1.19
CA ALA A 368 2.67 25.85 0.67
C ALA A 368 3.36 27.19 0.99
N SER A 369 3.84 27.40 2.22
CA SER A 369 4.61 28.59 2.59
C SER A 369 5.94 28.72 1.84
N LYS A 370 6.60 27.60 1.48
CA LYS A 370 7.82 27.60 0.67
C LYS A 370 7.53 28.05 -0.76
N TYR A 371 6.47 27.51 -1.38
CA TYR A 371 6.03 27.92 -2.72
C TYR A 371 5.61 29.39 -2.76
N LEU A 372 4.94 29.88 -1.71
CA LEU A 372 4.54 31.29 -1.59
C LEU A 372 5.72 32.26 -1.42
N LYS A 373 6.84 31.79 -0.87
CA LYS A 373 8.09 32.56 -0.79
C LYS A 373 8.80 32.58 -2.15
N LEU A 374 8.83 31.45 -2.85
CA LEU A 374 9.41 31.33 -4.20
C LEU A 374 8.66 32.19 -5.22
N SER A 375 7.33 32.25 -5.15
CA SER A 375 6.50 33.08 -6.04
C SER A 375 6.61 34.59 -5.79
N ARG A 376 7.27 35.02 -4.70
CA ARG A 376 7.56 36.43 -4.41
C ARG A 376 8.98 36.83 -4.83
N THR A 377 9.80 35.85 -5.22
CA THR A 377 11.19 36.03 -5.67
C THR A 377 11.38 35.83 -7.17
N THR A 378 10.31 35.44 -7.87
CA THR A 378 10.15 35.47 -9.33
C THR A 378 9.17 36.57 -9.67
#